data_AF-F4LN76-F1
#
_entry.id   AF-F4LN76-F1
#
_cell.length_a   1.000
_cell.length_b   1.000
_cell.length_c   1.000
_cell.angle_alpha   90.00
_cell.angle_beta   90.00
_cell.angle_gamma   90.00
#
_symmetry.space_group_name_H-M   'P 1'
#
loop_
_entity.id
_entity.type
_entity.pdbx_description
1 polymer ?
#
loop_
_entity_poly.entity_id
_entity_poly.type
_entity_poly.pdbx_seq_one_letter_code
_entity_poly.pdbx_strand_id
1 'polypeptide(L)'
;MKKFGIFLPAAAALIPFFGCLSTDSVPETEPTYVVVSQTEPEQETHPAEQTEDDEYIRSVSALAQEEQVSKDTFEDDKKTILKTIQDLETIMKNGDYQAWLSLVSPASIAYWKNPLNLKEVSSRLPVKGFQIKSMEDYFKFIFIPSRQGRVVDEIRYISGTSVKAVQVQDNTDIIYYYFEKIDDEWFLSLDRL
;
A
#
# COMPACT_ATOMS: atom_id res chain seq x y z
N MET A 1 -12.90 8.27 52.77
CA MET A 1 -12.52 7.24 53.76
C MET A 1 -13.47 6.06 53.67
N LYS A 2 -13.00 4.90 53.19
CA LYS A 2 -13.50 3.54 53.49
C LYS A 2 -12.43 2.57 52.97
N LYS A 3 -12.03 1.61 53.80
CA LYS A 3 -10.80 0.80 53.72
C LYS A 3 -11.09 -0.65 53.33
N PHE A 4 -10.00 -1.35 52.98
CA PHE A 4 -9.74 -2.81 52.99
C PHE A 4 -10.38 -3.66 51.87
N GLY A 5 -9.70 -4.65 51.26
CA GLY A 5 -8.37 -5.20 51.53
C GLY A 5 -7.93 -6.27 50.50
N ILE A 6 -6.59 -6.36 50.38
CA ILE A 6 -5.65 -7.45 50.04
C ILE A 6 -6.23 -8.86 49.74
N PHE A 7 -5.74 -9.53 48.67
CA PHE A 7 -5.01 -10.82 48.75
C PHE A 7 -4.46 -11.28 47.37
N LEU A 8 -3.14 -11.47 47.31
CA LEU A 8 -2.38 -12.24 46.31
C LEU A 8 -2.26 -13.69 46.84
N PRO A 9 -2.06 -14.73 46.01
CA PRO A 9 -0.67 -15.19 45.87
C PRO A 9 -0.28 -15.76 44.50
N ALA A 10 1.04 -15.81 44.31
CA ALA A 10 1.77 -16.43 43.21
C ALA A 10 1.79 -17.97 43.29
N ALA A 11 1.98 -18.63 42.14
CA ALA A 11 2.52 -19.98 42.08
C ALA A 11 3.35 -20.17 40.79
N ALA A 12 4.64 -20.39 40.98
CA ALA A 12 5.60 -20.80 39.97
C ALA A 12 5.58 -22.34 39.83
N ALA A 13 5.80 -22.86 38.61
CA ALA A 13 6.10 -24.27 38.40
C ALA A 13 7.12 -24.44 37.26
N LEU A 14 8.33 -24.81 37.65
CA LEU A 14 9.47 -25.31 36.86
C LEU A 14 9.32 -26.83 36.68
N ILE A 15 9.43 -27.38 35.46
CA ILE A 15 9.67 -28.83 35.21
C ILE A 15 10.52 -29.00 33.92
N PRO A 16 11.44 -29.99 33.83
CA PRO A 16 12.79 -29.85 33.27
C PRO A 16 13.09 -30.58 31.94
N PHE A 17 14.33 -30.37 31.47
CA PHE A 17 15.06 -31.06 30.41
C PHE A 17 15.16 -32.60 30.59
N PHE A 18 14.95 -33.34 29.49
CA PHE A 18 15.58 -34.62 29.17
C PHE A 18 16.39 -34.37 27.87
N GLY A 19 17.67 -34.72 27.71
CA GLY A 19 18.42 -35.83 28.28
C GLY A 19 18.78 -36.80 27.16
N CYS A 20 19.89 -36.52 26.47
CA CYS A 20 20.54 -37.30 25.40
C CYS A 20 21.01 -38.69 25.89
N LEU A 21 21.08 -39.71 25.03
CA LEU A 21 22.23 -40.66 24.99
C LEU A 21 22.20 -41.61 23.78
N SER A 22 23.34 -41.61 23.07
CA SER A 22 24.15 -42.72 22.51
C SER A 22 23.48 -43.83 21.66
N THR A 23 23.83 -43.97 20.37
CA THR A 23 25.08 -44.53 19.78
C THR A 23 25.19 -46.04 19.94
N ASP A 24 25.06 -46.77 18.82
CA ASP A 24 25.93 -47.92 18.53
C ASP A 24 25.96 -48.22 17.01
N SER A 25 26.99 -48.94 16.58
CA SER A 25 27.68 -48.84 15.28
C SER A 25 27.77 -50.17 14.50
N VAL A 26 27.66 -50.08 13.14
CA VAL A 26 28.48 -50.76 12.07
C VAL A 26 28.30 -52.31 11.91
N PRO A 27 28.55 -53.01 10.75
CA PRO A 27 29.19 -52.67 9.43
C PRO A 27 28.32 -52.97 8.17
N GLU A 28 28.48 -52.26 7.05
CA GLU A 28 29.47 -52.38 5.95
C GLU A 28 29.25 -53.57 4.97
N THR A 29 28.91 -53.22 3.72
CA THR A 29 29.17 -54.04 2.53
C THR A 29 29.43 -53.09 1.35
N GLU A 30 30.61 -53.18 0.76
CA GLU A 30 31.12 -52.39 -0.37
C GLU A 30 30.46 -52.79 -1.72
N PRO A 31 30.92 -52.29 -2.89
CA PRO A 31 30.48 -51.05 -3.50
C PRO A 31 29.78 -51.32 -4.84
N THR A 32 28.84 -50.47 -5.25
CA THR A 32 28.40 -50.43 -6.65
C THR A 32 28.70 -49.06 -7.22
N TYR A 33 29.75 -48.98 -8.02
CA TYR A 33 30.04 -47.88 -8.93
C TYR A 33 28.91 -47.77 -9.95
N VAL A 34 28.24 -46.63 -10.06
CA VAL A 34 28.01 -46.02 -11.39
C VAL A 34 27.60 -44.54 -11.33
N VAL A 35 28.25 -43.79 -12.23
CA VAL A 35 27.84 -42.54 -12.87
C VAL A 35 27.93 -41.24 -12.06
N VAL A 36 29.07 -40.57 -12.27
CA VAL A 36 29.18 -39.11 -12.34
C VAL A 36 28.20 -38.60 -13.39
N SER A 37 27.20 -37.82 -12.98
CA SER A 37 26.45 -36.95 -13.88
C SER A 37 26.41 -35.56 -13.25
N GLN A 38 27.39 -34.77 -13.67
CA GLN A 38 27.32 -33.34 -13.95
C GLN A 38 26.28 -32.54 -13.16
N THR A 39 26.80 -31.73 -12.24
CA THR A 39 26.17 -30.55 -11.67
C THR A 39 25.60 -29.68 -12.80
N GLU A 40 24.29 -29.75 -12.99
CA GLU A 40 23.54 -28.70 -13.68
C GLU A 40 23.40 -27.55 -12.68
N PRO A 41 23.76 -26.31 -13.04
CA PRO A 41 23.55 -25.19 -12.14
C PRO A 41 22.04 -25.05 -11.94
N GLU A 42 21.62 -25.25 -10.69
CA GLU A 42 20.31 -24.89 -10.19
C GLU A 42 20.11 -23.41 -10.50
N GLN A 43 19.44 -23.16 -11.63
CA GLN A 43 19.01 -21.84 -12.03
C GLN A 43 17.93 -21.47 -11.03
N GLU A 44 18.33 -20.73 -9.98
CA GLU A 44 17.41 -20.03 -9.09
C GLU A 44 16.52 -19.15 -9.97
N THR A 45 15.35 -19.66 -10.33
CA THR A 45 14.26 -18.88 -10.89
C THR A 45 13.85 -17.89 -9.81
N HIS A 46 14.37 -16.66 -9.90
CA HIS A 46 13.89 -15.51 -9.16
C HIS A 46 12.36 -15.41 -9.33
N PRO A 47 11.57 -15.52 -8.24
CA PRO A 47 10.12 -15.30 -8.29
C PRO A 47 9.69 -13.85 -8.64
N ALA A 48 10.64 -12.91 -8.81
CA ALA A 48 10.35 -11.49 -9.03
C ALA A 48 9.78 -11.18 -10.42
N GLU A 49 10.14 -11.96 -11.45
CA GLU A 49 9.77 -11.64 -12.84
C GLU A 49 8.34 -12.08 -13.21
N GLN A 50 7.80 -13.09 -12.53
CA GLN A 50 6.42 -13.55 -12.74
C GLN A 50 5.38 -12.60 -12.13
N THR A 51 5.70 -11.93 -11.02
CA THR A 51 4.74 -11.08 -10.30
C THR A 51 4.44 -9.74 -10.99
N GLU A 52 5.39 -9.18 -11.73
CA GLU A 52 5.24 -7.91 -12.45
C GLU A 52 4.38 -8.07 -13.71
N ASP A 53 4.56 -9.18 -14.44
CA ASP A 53 3.76 -9.45 -15.64
C ASP A 53 2.28 -9.68 -15.29
N ASP A 54 2.02 -10.33 -14.16
CA ASP A 54 0.67 -10.46 -13.62
C ASP A 54 0.06 -9.10 -13.24
N GLU A 55 0.88 -8.10 -12.85
CA GLU A 55 0.38 -6.77 -12.45
C GLU A 55 -0.04 -5.94 -13.64
N TYR A 56 0.81 -5.89 -14.65
CA TYR A 56 0.50 -5.15 -15.86
C TYR A 56 -0.84 -5.60 -16.45
N ILE A 57 -1.05 -6.92 -16.59
CA ILE A 57 -2.29 -7.47 -17.17
C ILE A 57 -3.52 -7.09 -16.35
N ARG A 58 -3.50 -7.23 -15.01
CA ARG A 58 -4.64 -6.82 -14.16
C ARG A 58 -4.88 -5.31 -14.22
N SER A 59 -3.83 -4.52 -14.36
CA SER A 59 -3.88 -3.05 -14.31
C SER A 59 -4.45 -2.39 -15.56
N VAL A 60 -4.31 -3.02 -16.72
CA VAL A 60 -4.85 -2.51 -18.00
C VAL A 60 -6.17 -3.18 -18.41
N SER A 61 -6.62 -4.19 -17.68
CA SER A 61 -7.79 -5.01 -18.04
C SER A 61 -9.11 -4.25 -18.23
N ALA A 62 -9.24 -3.08 -17.61
CA ALA A 62 -10.44 -2.24 -17.70
C ALA A 62 -10.43 -1.25 -18.88
N LEU A 63 -9.29 -1.12 -19.58
CA LEU A 63 -9.13 -0.16 -20.67
C LEU A 63 -9.88 -0.61 -21.93
N ALA A 64 -10.41 0.36 -22.68
CA ALA A 64 -10.91 0.12 -24.02
C ALA A 64 -9.78 -0.28 -24.97
N GLN A 65 -10.10 -0.97 -26.07
CA GLN A 65 -9.08 -1.43 -27.02
C GLN A 65 -8.28 -0.29 -27.65
N GLU A 66 -8.89 0.88 -27.82
CA GLU A 66 -8.22 2.10 -28.30
C GLU A 66 -7.32 2.79 -27.26
N GLU A 67 -7.42 2.44 -25.97
CA GLU A 67 -6.67 3.06 -24.88
C GLU A 67 -5.48 2.18 -24.42
N GLN A 68 -4.92 1.37 -25.33
CA GLN A 68 -3.82 0.48 -24.99
C GLN A 68 -2.63 1.22 -24.39
N VAL A 69 -2.24 0.81 -23.19
CA VAL A 69 -1.04 1.25 -22.51
C VAL A 69 0.02 0.18 -22.67
N SER A 70 1.23 0.54 -23.09
CA SER A 70 2.35 -0.40 -23.19
C SER A 70 2.90 -0.75 -21.80
N LYS A 71 3.60 -1.89 -21.68
CA LYS A 71 4.26 -2.28 -20.41
C LYS A 71 5.25 -1.21 -19.94
N ASP A 72 6.06 -0.67 -20.84
CA ASP A 72 7.03 0.39 -20.51
C ASP A 72 6.33 1.65 -19.99
N THR A 73 5.24 2.07 -20.64
CA THR A 73 4.43 3.21 -20.17
C THR A 73 3.82 2.96 -18.80
N PHE A 74 3.33 1.74 -18.55
CA PHE A 74 2.79 1.36 -17.25
C PHE A 74 3.85 1.43 -16.16
N GLU A 75 5.05 0.89 -16.40
CA GLU A 75 6.14 0.91 -15.40
C GLU A 75 6.60 2.35 -15.10
N ASP A 76 6.70 3.21 -16.12
CA ASP A 76 7.07 4.61 -15.97
C ASP A 76 6.00 5.40 -15.19
N ASP A 77 4.72 5.20 -15.52
CA ASP A 77 3.60 5.83 -14.83
C ASP A 77 3.53 5.34 -13.37
N LYS A 78 3.61 4.02 -13.13
CA LYS A 78 3.62 3.42 -11.79
C LYS A 78 4.75 4.00 -10.95
N LYS A 79 5.98 4.01 -11.47
CA LYS A 79 7.13 4.56 -10.77
C LYS A 79 6.92 6.04 -10.40
N THR A 80 6.40 6.83 -11.32
CA THR A 80 6.11 8.26 -11.10
C THR A 80 5.07 8.45 -10.00
N ILE A 81 3.96 7.71 -10.07
CA ILE A 81 2.86 7.81 -9.11
C ILE A 81 3.29 7.35 -7.72
N LEU A 82 3.98 6.20 -7.62
CA LEU A 82 4.46 5.69 -6.33
C LEU A 82 5.48 6.65 -5.70
N LYS A 83 6.33 7.30 -6.51
CA LYS A 83 7.22 8.35 -6.01
C LYS A 83 6.46 9.56 -5.47
N THR A 84 5.41 10.02 -6.17
CA THR A 84 4.54 11.10 -5.67
C THR A 84 3.86 10.70 -4.36
N ILE A 85 3.44 9.45 -4.20
CA ILE A 85 2.84 8.95 -2.95
C ILE A 85 3.87 8.95 -1.81
N GLN A 86 5.11 8.55 -2.06
CA GLN A 86 6.19 8.65 -1.07
C GLN A 86 6.44 10.10 -0.63
N ASP A 87 6.38 11.05 -1.56
CA ASP A 87 6.50 12.47 -1.23
C ASP A 87 5.29 12.95 -0.41
N LEU A 88 4.09 12.47 -0.74
CA LEU A 88 2.88 12.73 0.04
C LEU A 88 3.00 12.24 1.50
N GLU A 89 3.67 11.12 1.78
CA GLU A 89 3.90 10.68 3.16
C GLU A 89 4.65 11.72 3.99
N THR A 90 5.68 12.33 3.40
CA THR A 90 6.48 13.38 4.05
C THR A 90 5.65 14.66 4.20
N ILE A 91 4.94 15.06 3.15
CA ILE A 91 4.05 16.23 3.14
C ILE A 91 2.97 16.11 4.23
N MET A 92 2.31 14.96 4.30
CA MET A 92 1.27 14.68 5.30
C MET A 92 1.84 14.66 6.72
N LYS A 93 3.01 14.04 6.93
CA LYS A 93 3.69 14.04 8.23
C LYS A 93 4.02 15.45 8.72
N ASN A 94 4.40 16.34 7.81
CA ASN A 94 4.73 17.73 8.12
C ASN A 94 3.50 18.66 8.14
N GLY A 95 2.35 18.19 7.69
CA GLY A 95 1.16 19.03 7.50
C GLY A 95 1.38 20.15 6.48
N ASP A 96 2.24 19.94 5.48
CA ASP A 96 2.61 20.95 4.50
C ASP A 96 1.53 21.12 3.41
N TYR A 97 0.56 21.98 3.72
CA TYR A 97 -0.56 22.24 2.83
C TYR A 97 -0.14 22.82 1.47
N GLN A 98 0.92 23.64 1.40
CA GLN A 98 1.31 24.27 0.14
C GLN A 98 1.97 23.24 -0.80
N ALA A 99 2.84 22.38 -0.25
CA ALA A 99 3.41 21.27 -1.01
C ALA A 99 2.33 20.29 -1.48
N TRP A 100 1.37 19.95 -0.60
CA TRP A 100 0.22 19.13 -1.00
C TRP A 100 -0.56 19.77 -2.14
N LEU A 101 -0.87 21.07 -2.03
CA LEU A 101 -1.67 21.80 -3.02
C LEU A 101 -1.02 21.80 -4.42
N SER A 102 0.32 21.81 -4.51
CA SER A 102 1.03 21.72 -5.80
C SER A 102 0.88 20.38 -6.52
N LEU A 103 0.49 19.32 -5.81
CA LEU A 103 0.27 17.98 -6.37
C LEU A 103 -1.20 17.75 -6.75
N VAL A 104 -2.12 18.61 -6.30
CA VAL A 104 -3.57 18.44 -6.51
C VAL A 104 -3.99 19.01 -7.85
N SER A 105 -4.85 18.29 -8.56
CA SER A 105 -5.32 18.73 -9.88
C SER A 105 -6.07 20.07 -9.81
N PRO A 106 -5.98 20.93 -10.84
CA PRO A 106 -6.68 22.20 -10.87
C PRO A 106 -8.20 22.07 -10.66
N ALA A 107 -8.80 21.01 -11.23
CA ALA A 107 -10.22 20.73 -11.08
C ALA A 107 -10.59 20.37 -9.64
N SER A 108 -9.76 19.58 -8.96
CA SER A 108 -9.94 19.24 -7.55
C SER A 108 -9.80 20.46 -6.65
N ILE A 109 -8.82 21.34 -6.93
CA ILE A 109 -8.65 22.62 -6.23
C ILE A 109 -9.88 23.51 -6.40
N ALA A 110 -10.37 23.67 -7.62
CA ALA A 110 -11.54 24.49 -7.90
C ALA A 110 -12.78 23.97 -7.16
N TYR A 111 -12.97 22.64 -7.13
CA TYR A 111 -14.07 22.00 -6.41
C TYR A 111 -13.97 22.24 -4.90
N TRP A 112 -12.83 21.95 -4.28
CA TRP A 112 -12.68 22.00 -2.82
C TRP A 112 -12.44 23.41 -2.25
N LYS A 113 -12.13 24.40 -3.09
CA LYS A 113 -12.18 25.83 -2.69
C LYS A 113 -13.60 26.37 -2.58
N ASN A 114 -14.60 25.69 -3.12
CA ASN A 114 -15.99 26.15 -3.03
C ASN A 114 -16.54 25.93 -1.60
N PRO A 115 -16.96 26.99 -0.88
CA PRO A 115 -17.47 26.87 0.48
C PRO A 115 -18.73 26.00 0.60
N LEU A 116 -19.53 25.86 -0.47
CA LEU A 116 -20.69 24.96 -0.46
C LEU A 116 -20.29 23.50 -0.40
N ASN A 117 -19.24 23.10 -1.11
CA ASN A 117 -18.71 21.74 -1.08
C ASN A 117 -18.09 21.44 0.29
N LEU A 118 -17.35 22.40 0.87
CA LEU A 118 -16.79 22.27 2.22
C LEU A 118 -17.89 22.14 3.29
N LYS A 119 -19.00 22.88 3.14
CA LYS A 119 -20.17 22.74 4.02
C LYS A 119 -20.83 21.37 3.88
N GLU A 120 -21.00 20.89 2.66
CA GLU A 120 -21.60 19.59 2.39
C GLU A 120 -20.76 18.46 2.99
N VAL A 121 -19.44 18.43 2.77
CA VAL A 121 -18.59 17.40 3.39
C VAL A 121 -18.60 17.48 4.91
N SER A 122 -18.67 18.69 5.49
CA SER A 122 -18.78 18.89 6.94
C SER A 122 -20.01 18.18 7.52
N SER A 123 -21.12 18.17 6.79
CA SER A 123 -22.37 17.53 7.24
C SER A 123 -22.29 16.00 7.31
N ARG A 124 -21.33 15.41 6.59
CA ARG A 124 -21.10 13.97 6.51
C ARG A 124 -20.08 13.47 7.53
N LEU A 125 -19.45 14.37 8.30
CA LEU A 125 -18.47 13.98 9.29
C LEU A 125 -19.12 13.24 10.47
N PRO A 126 -18.45 12.20 11.02
CA PRO A 126 -18.97 11.48 12.18
C PRO A 126 -18.97 12.35 13.45
N VAL A 127 -18.14 13.39 13.49
CA VAL A 127 -18.02 14.31 14.62
C VAL A 127 -19.00 15.48 14.45
N LYS A 128 -20.04 15.49 15.30
CA LYS A 128 -21.05 16.57 15.28
C LYS A 128 -20.45 17.92 15.68
N GLY A 129 -20.85 18.97 14.98
CA GLY A 129 -20.45 20.36 15.28
C GLY A 129 -19.07 20.76 14.78
N PHE A 130 -18.28 19.82 14.26
CA PHE A 130 -17.03 20.14 13.56
C PHE A 130 -17.32 20.58 12.12
N GLN A 131 -16.56 21.55 11.61
CA GLN A 131 -16.75 22.11 10.27
C GLN A 131 -15.42 22.22 9.55
N ILE A 132 -15.43 21.80 8.29
CA ILE A 132 -14.39 22.09 7.31
C ILE A 132 -14.67 23.47 6.73
N LYS A 133 -13.82 24.45 7.04
CA LYS A 133 -14.02 25.85 6.62
C LYS A 133 -13.13 26.25 5.46
N SER A 134 -12.10 25.45 5.19
CA SER A 134 -11.13 25.69 4.14
C SER A 134 -10.67 24.39 3.50
N MET A 135 -10.05 24.50 2.33
CA MET A 135 -9.37 23.37 1.70
C MET A 135 -8.18 22.87 2.55
N GLU A 136 -7.58 23.75 3.37
CA GLU A 136 -6.55 23.37 4.34
C GLU A 136 -7.14 22.53 5.49
N ASP A 137 -8.35 22.84 5.95
CA ASP A 137 -9.07 21.98 6.90
C ASP A 137 -9.39 20.62 6.28
N TYR A 138 -9.81 20.59 5.00
CA TYR A 138 -10.03 19.33 4.29
C TYR A 138 -8.75 18.49 4.27
N PHE A 139 -7.61 19.11 3.93
CA PHE A 139 -6.31 18.45 3.94
C PHE A 139 -5.99 17.88 5.34
N LYS A 140 -6.08 18.70 6.38
CA LYS A 140 -5.69 18.33 7.75
C LYS A 140 -6.60 17.28 8.38
N PHE A 141 -7.90 17.39 8.17
CA PHE A 141 -8.89 16.62 8.94
C PHE A 141 -9.57 15.51 8.15
N ILE A 142 -9.42 15.47 6.82
CA ILE A 142 -9.98 14.41 5.97
C ILE A 142 -8.87 13.70 5.20
N PHE A 143 -8.06 14.45 4.46
CA PHE A 143 -7.05 13.84 3.59
C PHE A 143 -5.96 13.10 4.38
N ILE A 144 -5.31 13.75 5.35
CA ILE A 144 -4.25 13.11 6.16
C ILE A 144 -4.80 11.89 6.91
N PRO A 145 -5.89 11.98 7.71
CA PRO A 145 -6.33 10.83 8.51
C PRO A 145 -6.81 9.63 7.69
N SER A 146 -7.24 9.84 6.45
CA SER A 146 -7.67 8.74 5.57
C SER A 146 -6.51 7.95 4.95
N ARG A 147 -5.31 8.53 4.86
CA ARG A 147 -4.20 8.02 4.04
C ARG A 147 -2.89 7.80 4.79
N GLN A 148 -2.71 8.46 5.94
CA GLN A 148 -1.48 8.32 6.71
C GLN A 148 -1.28 6.87 7.18
N GLY A 149 -0.07 6.33 6.95
CA GLY A 149 0.32 4.98 7.37
C GLY A 149 -0.28 3.86 6.51
N ARG A 150 -0.81 4.18 5.33
CA ARG A 150 -1.34 3.20 4.37
C ARG A 150 -0.25 2.82 3.39
N VAL A 151 -0.18 1.52 3.05
CA VAL A 151 0.76 1.00 2.05
C VAL A 151 0.07 1.03 0.71
N VAL A 152 0.72 1.61 -0.31
CA VAL A 152 0.24 1.63 -1.69
C VAL A 152 1.38 1.22 -2.59
N ASP A 153 1.18 0.15 -3.35
CA ASP A 153 2.24 -0.55 -4.08
C ASP A 153 1.89 -0.81 -5.55
N GLU A 154 0.61 -0.69 -5.91
CA GLU A 154 0.13 -0.96 -7.27
C GLU A 154 -0.78 0.17 -7.80
N ILE A 155 -0.93 0.21 -9.12
CA ILE A 155 -1.89 1.09 -9.80
C ILE A 155 -2.84 0.28 -10.68
N ARG A 156 -4.00 0.85 -11.04
CA ARG A 156 -4.87 0.34 -12.10
C ARG A 156 -5.31 1.49 -12.97
N TYR A 157 -5.32 1.30 -14.28
CA TYR A 157 -5.90 2.28 -15.19
C TYR A 157 -7.43 2.25 -15.11
N ILE A 158 -8.00 3.45 -15.15
CA ILE A 158 -9.43 3.72 -15.32
C ILE A 158 -9.67 4.17 -16.77
N SER A 159 -8.74 4.95 -17.32
CA SER A 159 -8.63 5.34 -18.72
C SER A 159 -7.16 5.61 -19.05
N GLY A 160 -6.81 5.91 -20.31
CA GLY A 160 -5.44 6.27 -20.69
C GLY A 160 -4.84 7.49 -19.95
N THR A 161 -5.68 8.28 -19.27
CA THR A 161 -5.27 9.47 -18.51
C THR A 161 -5.73 9.45 -17.05
N SER A 162 -6.25 8.34 -16.55
CA SER A 162 -6.71 8.24 -15.16
C SER A 162 -6.38 6.89 -14.57
N VAL A 163 -5.92 6.91 -13.31
CA VAL A 163 -5.51 5.71 -12.58
C VAL A 163 -5.98 5.79 -11.13
N LYS A 164 -6.21 4.62 -10.54
CA LYS A 164 -6.34 4.45 -9.09
C LYS A 164 -5.05 3.83 -8.56
N ALA A 165 -4.54 4.33 -7.43
CA ALA A 165 -3.43 3.71 -6.70
C ALA A 165 -4.00 2.93 -5.51
N VAL A 166 -3.58 1.66 -5.40
CA VAL A 166 -4.25 0.66 -4.57
C VAL A 166 -3.27 -0.06 -3.66
N GLN A 167 -3.79 -0.52 -2.54
CA GLN A 167 -3.19 -1.60 -1.76
C GLN A 167 -3.89 -2.90 -2.15
N VAL A 168 -3.11 -3.93 -2.45
CA VAL A 168 -3.68 -5.27 -2.66
C VAL A 168 -3.76 -6.01 -1.34
N GLN A 169 -4.96 -6.40 -0.94
CA GLN A 169 -5.21 -7.22 0.25
C GLN A 169 -6.20 -8.34 -0.08
N ASP A 170 -5.80 -9.60 0.15
CA ASP A 170 -6.65 -10.77 -0.08
C ASP A 170 -7.33 -10.75 -1.47
N ASN A 171 -6.54 -10.41 -2.49
CA ASN A 171 -7.00 -10.27 -3.89
C ASN A 171 -8.05 -9.18 -4.13
N THR A 172 -8.16 -8.22 -3.20
CA THR A 172 -9.03 -7.05 -3.27
C THR A 172 -8.19 -5.77 -3.30
N ASP A 173 -8.55 -4.86 -4.20
CA ASP A 173 -7.95 -3.53 -4.26
C ASP A 173 -8.60 -2.60 -3.22
N ILE A 174 -7.81 -2.07 -2.28
CA ILE A 174 -8.21 -0.94 -1.44
C ILE A 174 -7.66 0.34 -2.09
N ILE A 175 -8.56 1.24 -2.49
CA ILE A 175 -8.19 2.46 -3.21
C ILE A 175 -7.86 3.57 -2.22
N TYR A 176 -6.69 4.19 -2.37
CA TYR A 176 -6.30 5.33 -1.55
C TYR A 176 -6.16 6.63 -2.35
N TYR A 177 -5.81 6.55 -3.62
CA TYR A 177 -5.59 7.72 -4.46
C TYR A 177 -6.17 7.52 -5.85
N TYR A 178 -6.60 8.63 -6.44
CA TYR A 178 -6.86 8.74 -7.86
C TYR A 178 -5.87 9.75 -8.43
N PHE A 179 -5.35 9.47 -9.62
CA PHE A 179 -4.55 10.41 -10.37
C PHE A 179 -5.16 10.64 -11.74
N GLU A 180 -4.98 11.86 -12.24
CA GLU A 180 -5.31 12.25 -13.61
C GLU A 180 -4.08 12.85 -14.28
N LYS A 181 -3.85 12.49 -15.54
CA LYS A 181 -2.74 12.99 -16.35
C LYS A 181 -3.21 14.24 -17.11
N ILE A 182 -2.51 15.36 -16.89
CA ILE A 182 -2.76 16.66 -17.53
C ILE A 182 -1.42 17.13 -18.09
N ASP A 183 -1.36 17.38 -19.40
CA ASP A 183 -0.14 17.81 -20.08
C ASP A 183 1.08 16.93 -19.74
N ASP A 184 0.88 15.60 -19.78
CA ASP A 184 1.85 14.54 -19.44
C ASP A 184 2.31 14.48 -17.97
N GLU A 185 1.74 15.28 -17.07
CA GLU A 185 2.00 15.24 -15.64
C GLU A 185 0.84 14.61 -14.84
N TRP A 186 1.17 13.78 -13.85
CA TRP A 186 0.19 13.13 -12.98
C TRP A 186 -0.16 14.01 -11.77
N PHE A 187 -1.43 14.36 -11.65
CA PHE A 187 -1.96 15.12 -10.53
C PHE A 187 -2.90 14.27 -9.67
N LEU A 188 -2.87 14.52 -8.38
CA LEU A 188 -3.82 13.94 -7.42
C LEU A 188 -5.23 14.46 -7.71
N SER A 189 -6.14 13.55 -8.04
CA SER A 189 -7.56 13.83 -8.18
C SER A 189 -8.27 13.51 -6.87
N LEU A 190 -8.98 14.49 -6.31
CA LEU A 190 -9.69 14.34 -5.04
C LEU A 190 -11.13 13.93 -5.32
N ASP A 191 -11.62 12.94 -4.57
CA ASP A 191 -13.01 12.50 -4.61
C ASP A 191 -13.96 13.69 -4.43
N ARG A 192 -15.03 13.71 -5.22
CA ARG A 192 -16.11 14.69 -5.13
C ARG A 192 -17.31 14.08 -4.40
N LEU A 193 -18.16 14.93 -3.85
CA LEU A 193 -19.30 14.55 -3.01
C LEU A 193 -20.50 13.99 -3.78
#